data_AF-A0A2E6LFT6-F1
#
_entry.id   AF-A0A2E6LFT6-F1
#
_cell.length_a   1.000
_cell.length_b   1.000
_cell.length_c   1.000
_cell.angle_alpha   90.00
_cell.angle_beta   90.00
_cell.angle_gamma   90.00
#
_symmetry.space_group_name_H-M   'P 1'
#
loop_
_entity.id
_entity.type
_entity.pdbx_description
1 polymer ?
#
loop_
_entity_poly.entity_id
_entity_poly.type
_entity_poly.pdbx_seq_one_letter_code
_entity_poly.pdbx_strand_id
1 'polypeptide(L)'
;MKTNIRILLTVILIFNTISIFSQVNDDKVALSDFVKEHENFVENDAGEIDPINVKEINKIVKFLVEEKFTNLDHTRNIIWDSYETYVSPFSRWHKHTFIVQVKMENVERYKYVEVTYDPKSKEADTEYSWVEEKEDFFILEEETVEKNKDD
;
A
#
# COMPACT_ATOMS: atom_id res chain seq x y z
N MET A 1 -20.74 50.94 -13.50
CA MET A 1 -20.18 50.04 -14.55
C MET A 1 -19.00 49.20 -14.07
N LYS A 2 -18.00 49.77 -13.38
CA LYS A 2 -16.81 49.03 -12.90
C LYS A 2 -17.10 47.93 -11.85
N THR A 3 -18.10 48.14 -10.98
CA THR A 3 -18.47 47.18 -9.92
C THR A 3 -19.13 45.91 -10.49
N ASN A 4 -19.96 46.04 -11.53
CA ASN A 4 -20.63 44.90 -12.17
C ASN A 4 -19.63 44.02 -12.95
N ILE A 5 -18.59 44.62 -13.53
CA ILE A 5 -17.49 43.89 -14.18
C ILE A 5 -16.64 43.12 -13.18
N ARG A 6 -16.39 43.67 -11.98
CA ARG A 6 -15.67 42.96 -10.92
C ARG A 6 -16.45 41.75 -10.41
N ILE A 7 -17.75 41.90 -10.17
CA ILE A 7 -18.62 40.79 -9.75
C ILE A 7 -18.67 39.69 -10.81
N LEU A 8 -18.78 40.07 -12.09
CA LEU A 8 -18.77 39.12 -13.20
C LEU A 8 -17.46 38.33 -13.29
N LEU A 9 -16.32 38.99 -13.10
CA LEU A 9 -14.99 38.35 -13.06
C LEU A 9 -14.84 37.39 -11.87
N THR A 10 -15.36 37.75 -10.69
CA THR A 10 -15.33 36.87 -9.52
C THR A 10 -16.20 35.62 -9.71
N VAL A 11 -17.37 35.75 -10.34
CA VAL A 11 -18.25 34.59 -10.63
C VAL A 11 -17.59 33.63 -11.64
N ILE A 12 -16.90 34.15 -12.66
CA ILE A 12 -16.17 33.32 -13.64
C ILE A 12 -15.02 32.55 -12.99
N LEU A 13 -14.34 33.15 -12.00
CA LEU A 13 -13.29 32.49 -11.22
C LEU A 13 -13.85 31.34 -10.36
N ILE A 14 -15.02 31.53 -9.74
CA ILE A 14 -15.67 30.49 -8.92
C ILE A 14 -16.20 29.34 -9.79
N PHE A 15 -16.67 29.60 -11.01
CA PHE A 15 -17.11 28.52 -11.92
C PHE A 15 -15.94 27.69 -12.48
N ASN A 16 -14.74 28.25 -12.63
CA ASN A 16 -13.57 27.49 -13.07
C ASN A 16 -13.05 26.52 -11.99
N THR A 17 -13.23 26.82 -10.69
CA THR A 17 -12.76 25.92 -9.63
C THR A 17 -13.67 24.71 -9.44
N ILE A 18 -14.96 24.80 -9.78
CA ILE A 18 -15.92 23.68 -9.65
C ILE A 18 -15.72 22.64 -10.77
N SER A 19 -15.29 23.05 -11.97
CA SER A 19 -15.08 22.15 -13.11
C SER A 19 -13.92 21.15 -12.93
N ILE A 20 -13.06 21.34 -11.91
CA ILE A 20 -11.96 20.41 -11.61
C ILE A 20 -12.45 19.20 -10.79
N PHE A 21 -13.64 19.26 -10.19
CA PHE A 21 -14.14 18.22 -9.28
C PHE A 21 -14.99 17.10 -9.93
N SER A 22 -15.25 17.13 -11.24
CA SER A 22 -16.16 16.17 -11.90
C SER A 22 -15.49 15.12 -12.80
N GLN A 23 -14.17 14.96 -12.74
CA GLN A 23 -13.53 13.77 -13.29
C GLN A 23 -13.38 12.76 -12.17
N VAL A 24 -14.44 12.00 -11.90
CA VAL A 24 -14.29 10.70 -11.25
C VAL A 24 -13.49 9.86 -12.23
N ASN A 25 -12.17 9.86 -12.10
CA ASN A 25 -11.34 8.86 -12.74
C ASN A 25 -11.90 7.51 -12.29
N ASP A 26 -12.11 6.59 -13.23
CA ASP A 26 -12.40 5.20 -12.89
C ASP A 26 -11.15 4.67 -12.19
N ASP A 27 -11.09 4.79 -10.86
CA ASP A 27 -9.96 4.35 -10.03
C ASP A 27 -9.80 2.82 -10.04
N LYS A 28 -10.66 2.09 -10.76
CA LYS A 28 -10.51 0.67 -11.03
C LYS A 28 -9.21 0.39 -11.81
N VAL A 29 -8.51 -0.67 -11.43
CA VAL A 29 -7.41 -1.23 -12.23
C VAL A 29 -7.96 -1.72 -13.58
N ALA A 30 -7.22 -1.53 -14.68
CA ALA A 30 -7.64 -2.04 -15.98
C ALA A 30 -7.36 -3.55 -16.09
N LEU A 31 -8.20 -4.29 -16.82
CA LEU A 31 -7.97 -5.74 -17.02
C LEU A 31 -6.62 -6.03 -17.69
N SER A 32 -6.16 -5.12 -18.56
CA SER A 32 -4.83 -5.21 -19.19
C SER A 32 -3.70 -5.13 -18.18
N ASP A 33 -3.88 -4.40 -17.08
CA ASP A 33 -2.86 -4.29 -16.03
C ASP A 33 -2.72 -5.63 -15.30
N PHE A 34 -3.84 -6.31 -14.99
CA PHE A 34 -3.79 -7.65 -14.41
C PHE A 34 -3.10 -8.67 -15.32
N VAL A 35 -3.42 -8.65 -16.62
CA VAL A 35 -2.79 -9.53 -17.60
C VAL A 35 -1.29 -9.27 -17.64
N LYS A 36 -0.90 -8.00 -17.71
CA LYS A 36 0.51 -7.60 -17.74
C LYS A 36 1.25 -8.07 -16.48
N GLU A 37 0.70 -7.87 -15.29
CA GLU A 37 1.36 -8.35 -14.04
C GLU A 37 1.46 -9.88 -14.00
N HIS A 38 0.44 -10.60 -14.48
CA HIS A 38 0.44 -12.06 -14.44
C HIS A 38 1.37 -12.71 -15.47
N GLU A 39 1.42 -12.19 -16.70
CA GLU A 39 2.33 -12.67 -17.77
C GLU A 39 3.81 -12.52 -17.40
N ASN A 40 4.08 -11.68 -16.42
CA ASN A 40 5.40 -11.36 -15.93
C ASN A 40 5.91 -12.36 -14.88
N PHE A 41 5.05 -13.22 -14.32
CA PHE A 41 5.50 -14.26 -13.40
C PHE A 41 6.29 -15.35 -14.13
N VAL A 42 7.57 -15.47 -13.79
CA VAL A 42 8.47 -16.48 -14.36
C VAL A 42 8.74 -17.54 -13.31
N GLU A 43 8.53 -18.80 -13.66
CA GLU A 43 8.93 -19.93 -12.83
C GLU A 43 10.43 -20.18 -13.00
N ASN A 44 11.16 -20.23 -11.88
CA ASN A 44 12.60 -20.51 -11.88
C ASN A 44 12.88 -22.03 -11.86
N ASP A 45 14.14 -22.43 -11.93
CA ASP A 45 14.55 -23.85 -11.98
C ASP A 45 14.12 -24.67 -10.74
N ALA A 46 13.78 -24.01 -9.63
CA ALA A 46 13.27 -24.64 -8.41
C ALA A 46 11.74 -24.76 -8.37
N GLY A 47 11.03 -24.27 -9.41
CA GLY A 47 9.57 -24.22 -9.46
C GLY A 47 8.97 -23.05 -8.66
N GLU A 48 9.78 -22.07 -8.26
CA GLU A 48 9.31 -20.88 -7.54
C GLU A 48 9.00 -19.74 -8.52
N ILE A 49 8.03 -18.91 -8.17
CA ILE A 49 7.65 -17.74 -8.98
C ILE A 49 8.56 -16.56 -8.61
N ASP A 50 9.29 -16.05 -9.60
CA ASP A 50 10.04 -14.79 -9.49
C ASP A 50 9.15 -13.63 -9.98
N PRO A 51 8.77 -12.67 -9.12
CA PRO A 51 8.01 -11.50 -9.53
C PRO A 51 8.89 -10.49 -10.28
N ILE A 52 8.29 -9.66 -11.13
CA ILE A 52 9.05 -8.65 -11.89
C ILE A 52 9.36 -7.41 -11.07
N ASN A 53 10.53 -6.85 -11.34
CA ASN A 53 11.02 -5.59 -10.76
C ASN A 53 11.13 -5.60 -9.22
N VAL A 54 11.43 -6.76 -8.65
CA VAL A 54 11.65 -6.95 -7.20
C VAL A 54 12.61 -5.92 -6.63
N LYS A 55 13.63 -5.48 -7.39
CA LYS A 55 14.61 -4.50 -6.89
C LYS A 55 14.02 -3.11 -6.62
N GLU A 56 13.13 -2.61 -7.47
CA GLU A 56 12.50 -1.31 -7.25
C GLU A 56 11.44 -1.41 -6.17
N ILE A 57 10.60 -2.46 -6.23
CA ILE A 57 9.56 -2.69 -5.22
C ILE A 57 10.19 -2.89 -3.84
N ASN A 58 11.28 -3.65 -3.73
CA ASN A 58 12.00 -3.82 -2.47
C ASN A 58 12.52 -2.51 -1.89
N LYS A 59 12.86 -1.51 -2.72
CA LYS A 59 13.25 -0.19 -2.21
C LYS A 59 12.05 0.55 -1.63
N ILE A 60 10.90 0.49 -2.30
CA ILE A 60 9.65 1.11 -1.83
C ILE A 60 9.20 0.46 -0.53
N VAL A 61 9.15 -0.88 -0.48
CA VAL A 61 8.82 -1.65 0.72
C VAL A 61 9.79 -1.36 1.85
N LYS A 62 11.10 -1.31 1.57
CA LYS A 62 12.10 -0.97 2.58
C LYS A 62 11.89 0.43 3.13
N PHE A 63 11.67 1.42 2.26
CA PHE A 63 11.46 2.81 2.65
C PHE A 63 10.21 2.96 3.52
N LEU A 64 9.10 2.32 3.14
CA LEU A 64 7.88 2.29 3.96
C LEU A 64 8.17 1.77 5.38
N VAL A 65 8.86 0.62 5.48
CA VAL A 65 9.15 -0.01 6.79
C VAL A 65 10.04 0.88 7.64
N GLU A 66 11.06 1.51 7.04
CA GLU A 66 11.94 2.48 7.72
C GLU A 66 11.21 3.76 8.13
N GLU A 67 10.23 4.23 7.34
CA GLU A 67 9.42 5.40 7.66
C GLU A 67 8.42 5.10 8.80
N LYS A 68 7.78 3.93 8.76
CA LYS A 68 6.69 3.57 9.67
C LYS A 68 7.15 3.15 11.05
N PHE A 69 8.31 2.49 11.15
CA PHE A 69 8.82 1.95 12.42
C PHE A 69 10.10 2.69 12.84
N THR A 70 9.96 3.63 13.76
CA THR A 70 11.07 4.50 14.20
C THR A 70 12.10 3.78 15.06
N ASN A 71 11.76 2.65 15.66
CA ASN A 71 12.62 1.81 16.51
C ASN A 71 13.22 0.60 15.75
N LEU A 72 13.44 0.77 14.46
CA LEU A 72 14.02 -0.22 13.57
C LEU A 72 15.55 -0.07 13.51
N ASP A 73 16.29 -1.13 13.81
CA ASP A 73 17.75 -1.19 13.61
C ASP A 73 18.05 -1.38 12.11
N HIS A 74 17.52 -2.45 11.52
CA HIS A 74 17.62 -2.67 10.07
C HIS A 74 16.61 -3.67 9.51
N THR A 75 16.35 -3.54 8.22
CA THR A 75 15.68 -4.56 7.40
C THR A 75 16.69 -5.54 6.83
N ARG A 76 16.43 -6.84 6.97
CA ARG A 76 17.34 -7.90 6.49
C ARG A 76 16.91 -8.51 5.17
N ASN A 77 15.68 -9.00 5.09
CA ASN A 77 15.17 -9.66 3.89
C ASN A 77 13.77 -9.17 3.54
N ILE A 78 13.46 -9.12 2.25
CA ILE A 78 12.13 -8.81 1.71
C ILE A 78 11.78 -9.97 0.78
N ILE A 79 10.83 -10.79 1.22
CA ILE A 79 10.41 -12.00 0.54
C ILE A 79 9.07 -11.68 -0.11
N TRP A 80 8.95 -11.94 -1.41
CA TRP A 80 7.64 -11.90 -2.04
C TRP A 80 6.82 -13.12 -1.61
N ASP A 81 5.59 -12.89 -1.19
CA ASP A 81 4.70 -13.92 -0.68
C ASP A 81 3.62 -14.28 -1.70
N SER A 82 2.88 -13.27 -2.17
CA SER A 82 1.73 -13.50 -3.03
C SER A 82 1.37 -12.29 -3.89
N TYR A 83 0.50 -12.53 -4.87
CA TYR A 83 -0.16 -11.52 -5.67
C TYR A 83 -1.65 -11.82 -5.72
N GLU A 84 -2.46 -10.87 -5.27
CA GLU A 84 -3.90 -10.99 -5.15
C GLU A 84 -4.60 -10.05 -6.12
N THR A 85 -5.68 -10.54 -6.75
CA THR A 85 -6.52 -9.74 -7.65
C THR A 85 -7.98 -9.91 -7.30
N TYR A 86 -8.75 -8.83 -7.41
CA TYR A 86 -10.20 -8.85 -7.27
C TYR A 86 -10.87 -8.18 -8.46
N VAL A 87 -11.89 -8.83 -9.01
CA VAL A 87 -12.63 -8.33 -10.17
C VAL A 87 -14.13 -8.50 -9.95
N SER A 88 -14.85 -7.38 -9.98
CA SER A 88 -16.31 -7.34 -10.00
C SER A 88 -16.81 -6.22 -10.92
N PRO A 89 -18.12 -6.17 -11.24
CA PRO A 89 -18.69 -5.05 -12.00
C PRO A 89 -18.44 -3.69 -11.33
N PHE A 90 -18.31 -3.66 -10.01
CA PHE A 90 -18.23 -2.44 -9.21
C PHE A 90 -16.82 -2.08 -8.79
N SER A 91 -15.92 -3.04 -8.60
CA SER A 91 -14.56 -2.78 -8.12
C SER A 91 -13.54 -3.72 -8.77
N ARG A 92 -12.33 -3.20 -8.98
CA ARG A 92 -11.17 -3.93 -9.49
C ARG A 92 -9.92 -3.44 -8.80
N TRP A 93 -9.22 -4.33 -8.13
CA TRP A 93 -7.95 -4.02 -7.45
C TRP A 93 -6.99 -5.20 -7.54
N HIS A 94 -5.72 -4.91 -7.32
CA HIS A 94 -4.65 -5.89 -7.19
C HIS A 94 -3.64 -5.44 -6.15
N LYS A 95 -2.88 -6.38 -5.60
CA LYS A 95 -1.76 -6.07 -4.70
C LYS A 95 -0.76 -7.21 -4.69
N HIS A 96 0.51 -6.89 -4.50
CA HIS A 96 1.52 -7.85 -4.06
C HIS A 96 1.63 -7.79 -2.54
N THR A 97 1.90 -8.93 -1.94
CA THR A 97 2.19 -9.06 -0.51
C THR A 97 3.64 -9.51 -0.34
N PHE A 98 4.33 -8.89 0.61
CA PHE A 98 5.71 -9.17 0.95
C PHE A 98 5.84 -9.43 2.45
N ILE A 99 6.66 -10.41 2.82
CA ILE A 99 7.07 -10.63 4.20
C ILE A 99 8.45 -10.00 4.39
N VAL A 100 8.50 -8.98 5.24
CA VAL A 100 9.72 -8.24 5.54
C VAL A 100 10.29 -8.70 6.87
N GLN A 101 11.52 -9.20 6.84
CA GLN A 101 12.27 -9.55 8.04
C GLN A 101 12.98 -8.31 8.60
N VAL A 102 12.62 -7.92 9.81
CA VAL A 102 13.09 -6.71 10.48
C VAL A 102 13.80 -7.01 11.79
N LYS A 103 14.82 -6.21 12.11
CA LYS A 103 15.47 -6.17 13.41
C LYS A 103 15.01 -4.92 14.13
N MET A 104 14.29 -5.09 15.23
CA MET A 104 13.91 -4.00 16.11
C MET A 104 15.04 -3.72 17.11
N GLU A 105 15.17 -2.48 17.53
CA GLU A 105 16.12 -2.11 18.59
C GLU A 105 15.82 -2.89 19.88
N ASN A 106 16.88 -3.38 20.55
CA ASN A 106 16.80 -4.10 21.82
C ASN A 106 15.98 -5.42 21.83
N VAL A 107 15.45 -5.86 20.68
CA VAL A 107 14.75 -7.14 20.56
C VAL A 107 15.72 -8.21 20.09
N GLU A 108 15.84 -9.34 20.78
CA GLU A 108 16.86 -10.37 20.48
C GLU A 108 16.67 -10.96 19.07
N ARG A 109 15.42 -11.31 18.72
CA ARG A 109 15.10 -12.05 17.50
C ARG A 109 14.62 -11.14 16.39
N TYR A 110 14.82 -11.58 15.14
CA TYR A 110 14.15 -10.96 14.00
C TYR A 110 12.65 -11.15 14.10
N LYS A 111 11.93 -10.14 13.63
CA LYS A 111 10.47 -10.15 13.51
C LYS A 111 10.09 -10.06 12.03
N TYR A 112 8.82 -10.32 11.75
CA TYR A 112 8.29 -10.35 10.41
C TYR A 112 7.08 -9.43 10.35
N VAL A 113 7.04 -8.59 9.33
CA VAL A 113 5.92 -7.70 9.07
C VAL A 113 5.46 -7.88 7.63
N GLU A 114 4.16 -8.01 7.45
CA GLU A 114 3.56 -8.09 6.13
C GLU A 114 3.41 -6.68 5.56
N VAL A 115 3.81 -6.50 4.30
CA VAL A 115 3.69 -5.26 3.56
C VAL A 115 3.00 -5.55 2.24
N THR A 116 1.97 -4.78 1.93
CA THR A 116 1.28 -4.80 0.66
C THR A 116 1.83 -3.72 -0.27
N TYR A 117 1.78 -3.96 -1.58
CA TYR A 117 2.18 -3.02 -2.62
C TYR A 117 1.14 -3.01 -3.73
N ASP A 118 0.64 -1.83 -4.10
CA ASP A 118 -0.29 -1.66 -5.22
C ASP A 118 0.49 -1.26 -6.50
N PRO A 119 0.53 -2.12 -7.54
CA PRO A 119 1.21 -1.80 -8.81
C PRO A 119 0.66 -0.57 -9.55
N LYS A 120 -0.61 -0.20 -9.33
CA LYS A 120 -1.25 0.93 -10.00
C LYS A 120 -0.81 2.25 -9.38
N SER A 121 -0.92 2.39 -8.05
CA SER A 121 -0.48 3.61 -7.34
C SER A 121 1.04 3.65 -7.14
N LYS A 122 1.69 2.49 -7.17
CA LYS A 122 3.11 2.28 -6.80
C LYS A 122 3.41 2.60 -5.35
N GLU A 123 2.40 2.44 -4.49
CA GLU A 123 2.51 2.69 -3.06
C GLU A 123 2.54 1.36 -2.31
N ALA A 124 3.30 1.35 -1.21
CA ALA A 124 3.31 0.23 -0.28
C ALA A 124 2.64 0.66 1.02
N ASP A 125 1.98 -0.27 1.71
CA ASP A 125 1.40 -0.05 3.03
C ASP A 125 1.39 -1.34 3.86
N THR A 126 1.17 -1.23 5.15
CA THR A 126 1.02 -2.35 6.08
C THR A 126 -0.04 -2.04 7.12
N GLU A 127 -0.88 -2.99 7.48
CA GLU A 127 -1.88 -2.80 8.53
C GLU A 127 -1.29 -3.01 9.95
N TYR A 128 -0.04 -3.49 10.01
CA TYR A 128 0.62 -3.83 11.25
C TYR A 128 1.22 -2.62 11.96
N SER A 129 1.10 -2.65 13.27
CA SER A 129 1.73 -1.70 14.20
C SER A 129 2.63 -2.44 15.17
N TRP A 130 3.76 -1.83 15.53
CA TRP A 130 4.66 -2.38 16.53
C TRP A 130 4.12 -2.13 17.95
N VAL A 131 4.05 -3.17 18.77
CA VAL A 131 3.67 -3.09 20.18
C VAL A 131 4.87 -3.44 21.05
N GLU A 132 5.48 -2.42 21.64
CA GLU A 132 6.73 -2.55 22.41
C GLU A 132 6.59 -3.50 23.61
N GLU A 133 5.48 -3.45 24.34
CA GLU A 133 5.22 -4.31 25.50
C GLU A 133 5.16 -5.81 25.15
N LYS A 134 4.75 -6.13 23.92
CA LYS A 134 4.62 -7.49 23.43
C LYS A 134 5.81 -7.92 22.58
N GLU A 135 6.72 -6.98 22.28
CA GLU A 135 7.80 -7.13 21.31
C GLU A 135 7.31 -7.76 19.99
N ASP A 136 6.12 -7.37 19.49
CA ASP A 136 5.59 -7.94 18.25
C ASP A 136 4.69 -6.98 17.45
N PHE A 137 4.36 -7.39 16.23
CA PHE A 137 3.48 -6.66 15.32
C PHE A 137 2.03 -7.14 15.42
N PHE A 138 1.09 -6.19 15.47
CA PHE A 138 -0.35 -6.47 15.56
C PHE A 138 -1.16 -5.56 14.64
N ILE A 139 -2.29 -6.07 14.15
CA ILE A 139 -3.32 -5.28 13.48
C ILE A 139 -4.21 -4.67 14.57
N LEU A 140 -4.18 -3.35 14.73
CA LEU A 140 -4.82 -2.67 15.88
C LEU A 140 -6.36 -2.82 15.90
N GLU A 141 -6.99 -3.09 14.76
CA GLU A 141 -8.45 -3.30 14.70
C GLU A 141 -8.87 -4.63 15.37
N GLU A 142 -8.03 -5.67 15.32
CA GLU A 142 -8.36 -7.00 15.84
C GLU A 142 -8.26 -7.08 17.38
N GLU A 143 -7.36 -6.33 18.01
CA GLU A 143 -7.23 -6.30 19.48
C GLU A 143 -8.48 -5.73 20.19
N THR A 144 -9.18 -4.79 19.55
CA THR A 144 -10.41 -4.22 20.13
C THR A 144 -11.54 -5.23 20.20
N VAL A 145 -11.56 -6.22 19.31
CA VAL A 145 -12.59 -7.27 19.26
C VAL A 145 -12.32 -8.36 20.29
N GLU A 146 -11.04 -8.67 20.56
CA GLU A 146 -10.67 -9.66 21.57
C GLU A 146 -10.85 -9.14 22.99
N LYS A 147 -10.45 -7.88 23.26
CA LYS A 147 -10.60 -7.29 24.60
C LYS A 147 -12.07 -7.19 25.05
N ASN A 148 -13.00 -6.99 24.10
CA ASN A 148 -14.43 -6.92 24.38
C ASN A 148 -15.12 -8.30 24.53
N LYS A 149 -14.41 -9.42 24.36
CA LYS A 149 -14.94 -10.76 24.61
C LYS A 149 -14.67 -11.28 26.02
N ASP A 150 -13.76 -10.61 26.75
CA ASP A 150 -13.33 -10.98 28.08
C ASP A 150 -13.93 -10.07 29.19
N ASP A 151 -14.79 -9.10 28.82
CA ASP A 151 -15.61 -8.25 29.71
C ASP A 151 -17.09 -8.70 29.72
#